data_AF-A0A1Z8WGZ6-F1
#
_entry.id   AF-A0A1Z8WGZ6-F1
#
_cell.length_a   1.000
_cell.length_b   1.000
_cell.length_c   1.000
_cell.angle_alpha   90.00
_cell.angle_beta   90.00
_cell.angle_gamma   90.00
#
_symmetry.space_group_name_H-M   'P 1'
#
loop_
_entity.id
_entity.type
_entity.pdbx_description
1 polymer ?
#
loop_
_entity_poly.entity_id
_entity_poly.type
_entity_poly.pdbx_seq_one_letter_code
_entity_poly.pdbx_strand_id
1 'polypeptide(L)' 'MNTIKFTSKTTLKLNGVNYKGYNVGELPNSFGFLYNEDKESYGKSHWFNYKGLTFIEKTELPW' A
#
# COMPACT_ATOMS: atom_id res chain seq x y z
N MET A 1 6.37 -14.82 -13.52
CA MET A 1 5.63 -15.35 -12.37
C MET A 1 5.68 -14.32 -11.25
N ASN A 2 4.53 -13.88 -10.73
CA ASN A 2 4.52 -12.96 -9.60
C ASN A 2 4.81 -13.73 -8.31
N THR A 3 5.76 -13.24 -7.51
CA THR A 3 6.17 -13.89 -6.24
C THR A 3 5.68 -13.06 -5.07
N ILE A 4 4.86 -13.67 -4.21
CA ILE A 4 4.39 -13.07 -2.96
C ILE A 4 5.17 -13.70 -1.81
N LYS A 5 5.87 -12.88 -1.03
CA LYS A 5 6.54 -13.28 0.22
C LYS A 5 5.92 -12.55 1.39
N PHE A 6 5.25 -13.26 2.29
CA PHE A 6 4.72 -12.65 3.51
C PHE A 6 5.86 -12.42 4.49
N THR A 7 6.04 -11.17 4.92
CA THR A 7 7.03 -10.80 5.96
C THR A 7 6.39 -10.76 7.34
N SER A 8 5.09 -10.49 7.41
CA SER A 8 4.28 -10.59 8.64
C SER A 8 2.82 -10.87 8.30
N LYS A 9 1.94 -10.95 9.31
CA LYS A 9 0.49 -11.14 9.10
C LYS A 9 -0.15 -10.04 8.25
N THR A 10 0.38 -8.82 8.33
CA THR A 10 -0.14 -7.63 7.65
C THR A 10 0.88 -6.99 6.71
N THR A 11 2.03 -7.61 6.47
CA THR A 11 3.02 -7.08 5.52
C THR A 11 3.50 -8.17 4.59
N LEU A 12 3.66 -7.83 3.32
CA LEU A 12 4.15 -8.74 2.30
C LEU A 12 5.08 -8.03 1.35
N LYS A 13 5.83 -8.80 0.58
CA LYS A 13 6.68 -8.36 -0.50
C LYS A 13 6.18 -9.01 -1.79
N LEU A 14 5.67 -8.22 -2.71
CA LEU A 14 5.20 -8.66 -4.02
C LEU A 14 6.26 -8.26 -5.05
N ASN A 15 6.87 -9.24 -5.73
CA ASN A 15 7.91 -9.00 -6.74
C ASN A 15 9.08 -8.12 -6.30
N GLY A 16 9.40 -8.11 -5.00
CA GLY A 16 10.47 -7.26 -4.46
C GLY A 16 9.98 -5.92 -3.89
N VAL A 17 8.71 -5.56 -4.09
CA VAL A 17 8.09 -4.33 -3.57
C VAL A 17 7.39 -4.63 -2.24
N ASN A 18 7.60 -3.78 -1.23
CA ASN A 18 6.99 -3.94 0.09
C ASN A 18 5.56 -3.39 0.11
N TYR A 19 4.63 -4.14 0.69
CA TYR A 19 3.24 -3.76 0.89
C TYR A 19 2.84 -3.91 2.35
N LYS A 20 1.95 -3.03 2.78
CA LYS A 20 1.30 -3.10 4.08
C LYS A 20 -0.21 -3.24 3.90
N GLY A 21 -0.77 -4.26 4.53
CA GLY A 21 -2.18 -4.56 4.58
C GLY A 21 -2.86 -3.75 5.68
N TYR A 22 -3.98 -3.15 5.33
CA TYR A 22 -4.84 -2.36 6.20
C TYR A 22 -6.26 -2.93 6.15
N ASN A 23 -6.97 -2.86 7.27
CA ASN A 23 -8.42 -3.08 7.27
C ASN A 23 -9.12 -1.91 6.58
N VAL A 24 -10.32 -2.13 6.04
CA VAL A 24 -11.10 -1.09 5.35
C VAL A 24 -11.37 0.12 6.25
N GLY A 25 -11.53 -0.09 7.57
CA GLY A 25 -11.68 0.99 8.55
C GLY A 25 -10.38 1.66 9.00
N GLU A 26 -9.22 1.15 8.61
CA GLU A 26 -7.90 1.62 9.04
C GLU A 26 -7.04 2.06 7.83
N LEU A 27 -7.69 2.39 6.71
CA LEU A 27 -6.99 2.85 5.51
C LEU A 27 -6.32 4.20 5.78
N PRO A 28 -5.05 4.38 5.36
CA PRO A 28 -4.37 5.65 5.52
C PRO A 28 -5.04 6.73 4.67
N ASN A 29 -4.99 7.99 5.13
CA ASN A 29 -5.55 9.11 4.37
C ASN A 29 -4.98 9.23 2.96
N SER A 30 -3.74 8.77 2.73
CA SER A 30 -3.10 8.73 1.40
C SER A 30 -3.68 7.68 0.44
N PHE A 31 -4.68 6.92 0.85
CA PHE A 31 -5.33 5.89 0.04
C PHE A 31 -6.37 6.51 -0.91
N GLY A 32 -6.35 6.10 -2.19
CA GLY A 32 -7.44 6.41 -3.12
C GLY A 32 -7.35 7.75 -3.86
N PHE A 33 -6.22 8.46 -3.80
CA PHE A 33 -5.97 9.63 -4.64
C PHE A 33 -4.62 9.53 -5.37
N LEU A 34 -4.48 10.22 -6.51
CA LEU A 34 -3.23 10.30 -7.28
C LEU A 34 -2.35 11.45 -6.77
N TYR A 35 -2.95 12.62 -6.61
CA TYR A 35 -2.27 13.85 -6.20
C TYR A 35 -3.19 14.65 -5.30
N ASN A 36 -2.65 15.14 -4.18
CA ASN A 36 -3.32 16.06 -3.28
C ASN A 36 -2.61 17.41 -3.38
N GLU A 37 -3.27 18.36 -4.02
CA GLU A 37 -2.76 19.71 -4.30
C GLU A 37 -2.59 20.54 -3.02
N ASP A 38 -3.40 20.29 -1.99
CA ASP A 38 -3.32 20.95 -0.67
C ASP A 38 -2.03 20.59 0.09
N LYS A 39 -1.47 19.41 -0.18
CA LYS A 39 -0.28 18.89 0.52
C LYS A 39 0.90 18.58 -0.41
N GLU A 40 0.83 18.96 -1.68
CA GLU A 40 1.81 18.60 -2.73
C GLU A 40 2.23 17.12 -2.66
N SER A 41 1.28 16.24 -2.35
CA SER A 41 1.57 14.84 -1.99
C SER A 41 0.96 13.89 -3.01
N TYR A 42 1.75 12.93 -3.48
CA TYR A 42 1.25 11.83 -4.30
C TYR A 42 0.60 10.77 -3.41
N GLY A 43 -0.65 10.43 -3.72
CA GLY A 43 -1.36 9.37 -3.02
C GLY A 43 -0.95 7.98 -3.52
N LYS A 44 -1.48 6.95 -2.87
CA LYS A 44 -1.20 5.55 -3.21
C LYS A 44 -2.23 5.08 -4.22
N SER A 45 -1.90 5.24 -5.51
CA SER A 45 -2.70 4.75 -6.64
C SER A 45 -2.60 3.23 -6.83
N HIS A 46 -1.49 2.61 -6.41
CA HIS A 46 -1.26 1.18 -6.54
C HIS A 46 -1.59 0.42 -5.24
N TRP A 47 -2.71 -0.29 -5.25
CA TRP A 47 -3.19 -1.11 -4.13
C TRP A 47 -3.96 -2.33 -4.66
N PHE A 48 -4.10 -3.35 -3.81
CA PHE A 48 -4.91 -4.53 -4.11
C PHE A 48 -5.54 -5.09 -2.84
N ASN A 49 -6.66 -5.80 -2.99
CA ASN A 49 -7.27 -6.52 -1.87
C ASN A 49 -6.81 -7.99 -1.88
N TYR A 50 -6.48 -8.52 -0.71
CA TYR A 50 -6.17 -9.94 -0.54
C TYR A 50 -6.59 -10.41 0.86
N LYS A 51 -7.39 -11.48 0.91
CA LYS A 51 -7.90 -12.08 2.17
C LYS A 51 -8.57 -11.06 3.11
N GLY A 52 -9.31 -10.10 2.57
CA GLY A 52 -10.03 -9.08 3.35
C GLY A 52 -9.16 -7.91 3.81
N LEU A 53 -7.86 -7.91 3.51
CA LEU A 53 -6.96 -6.79 3.76
C LEU A 53 -6.68 -6.02 2.47
N THR A 54 -6.63 -4.70 2.58
CA THR A 54 -6.21 -3.82 1.48
C THR A 54 -4.72 -3.57 1.60
N PHE A 55 -3.95 -4.16 0.70
CA PHE A 55 -2.50 -4.00 0.61
C PHE A 55 -2.16 -2.78 -0.21
N ILE A 56 -1.48 -1.85 0.43
CA ILE A 56 -1.03 -0.59 -0.13
C ILE A 56 0.49 -0.64 -0.19
N GLU A 57 1.06 -0.18 -1.30
CA GLU A 57 2.51 -0.13 -1.45
C GLU A 57 3.14 0.74 -0.35
N LYS A 58 4.05 0.15 0.42
CA LYS A 58 4.89 0.87 1.36
C LYS A 58 6.03 1.50 0.54
N THR A 59 5.74 2.65 -0.05
CA THR A 59 6.79 3.47 -0.65
C THR A 59 7.71 3.93 0.48
N GLU A 60 8.99 3.56 0.40
CA GLU A 60 10.07 4.04 1.28
C GLU A 60 10.79 5.23 0.62
N LEU A 61 10.07 6.02 -0.17
CA LEU A 61 10.66 7.16 -0.85
C LEU A 61 10.88 8.30 0.17
N PRO A 62 12.07 8.91 0.18
CA PRO A 62 12.43 9.99 1.09
C PRO A 62 11.86 11.31 0.55
N TRP A 63 10.62 11.63 0.89
CA TRP A 63 10.09 12.98 0.72
C TRP A 63 8.92 13.21 1.67
#